data_AF-A8ZVL2-F1
#
_entry.id   AF-A8ZVL2-F1
#
_cell.length_a   1.000
_cell.length_b   1.000
_cell.length_c   1.000
_cell.angle_alpha   90.00
_cell.angle_beta   90.00
_cell.angle_gamma   90.00
#
_symmetry.space_group_name_H-M   'P 1'
#
loop_
_entity.id
_entity.type
_entity.pdbx_description
1 polymer ?
#
loop_
_entity_poly.entity_id
_entity_poly.type
_entity_poly.pdbx_seq_one_letter_code
_entity_poly.pdbx_strand_id
1 'polypeptide(L)'
;MGILGKLKKLGHGETGVRDFSVQTLRFKKFLENARALLELAADGREKVAGEYIFDRHYVVSLIDSVVDRLGMMVYDAGVLVPEKGASLYAAHDRLKQAARHLITGPVESVGDAEDPEYKLLADALQWFDDPAVPEKTVMALMKKAFLDVMQGRLGAGAVKRTSLFDSGNLRAADMDIYLVDLWRDPLSLPVQKRSVAGFNSIPLRHLLMDVHRDKAADTGGAAPGKAAWVAAVDEYHLSLNRLGPGPCFRLEALASGYEPSDFIFVYTDRPGLLETLLPRGLHVEAAAQARIAWSLDMSASAIEKSLAAMGRGLFDEGLWAGE
;
A
#
# COMPACT_ATOMS: atom_id res chain seq x y z
N MET A 1 -1.63 -38.68 13.74
CA MET A 1 -2.58 -37.57 13.50
C MET A 1 -3.75 -38.07 12.67
N GLY A 2 -4.99 -37.91 13.14
CA GLY A 2 -6.19 -38.43 12.46
C GLY A 2 -6.64 -37.60 11.25
N ILE A 3 -7.44 -38.21 10.37
CA ILE A 3 -7.99 -37.63 9.13
C ILE A 3 -8.78 -36.34 9.40
N LEU A 4 -9.52 -36.27 10.51
CA LEU A 4 -10.21 -35.05 10.96
C LEU A 4 -9.27 -33.88 11.27
N GLY A 5 -8.06 -34.16 11.78
CA GLY A 5 -7.04 -33.14 12.03
C GLY A 5 -6.42 -32.61 10.74
N LYS A 6 -6.35 -33.43 9.69
CA LYS A 6 -5.90 -33.01 8.34
C LYS A 6 -6.97 -32.17 7.64
N LEU A 7 -8.25 -32.56 7.72
CA LEU A 7 -9.38 -31.81 7.15
C LEU A 7 -9.58 -30.43 7.81
N LYS A 8 -9.47 -30.32 9.14
CA LYS A 8 -9.51 -29.02 9.83
C LYS A 8 -8.35 -28.10 9.43
N LYS A 9 -7.15 -28.63 9.21
CA LYS A 9 -5.99 -27.86 8.74
C LYS A 9 -6.14 -27.40 7.29
N LEU A 10 -6.69 -28.25 6.41
CA LEU A 10 -6.98 -27.90 5.00
C LEU A 10 -7.99 -26.74 4.92
N GLY A 11 -9.10 -26.81 5.67
CA GLY A 11 -10.11 -25.75 5.66
C GLY A 11 -9.63 -24.41 6.23
N HIS A 12 -8.76 -24.41 7.25
CA HIS A 12 -8.19 -23.16 7.80
C HIS A 12 -7.13 -22.51 6.91
N GLY A 13 -6.35 -23.31 6.17
CA GLY A 13 -5.35 -22.80 5.23
C GLY A 13 -5.99 -22.06 4.05
N GLU A 14 -7.07 -22.63 3.49
CA GLU A 14 -7.84 -22.01 2.39
C GLU A 14 -8.51 -20.70 2.81
N THR A 15 -9.14 -20.66 3.99
CA THR A 15 -9.70 -19.41 4.54
C THR A 15 -8.62 -18.36 4.80
N GLY A 16 -7.45 -18.78 5.30
CA GLY A 16 -6.36 -17.85 5.62
C GLY A 16 -5.67 -17.23 4.40
N VAL A 17 -5.48 -17.99 3.32
CA VAL A 17 -4.94 -17.46 2.05
C VAL A 17 -5.92 -16.50 1.39
N ARG A 18 -7.23 -16.82 1.46
CA ARG A 18 -8.28 -15.90 1.01
C ARG A 18 -8.27 -14.60 1.80
N ASP A 19 -8.21 -14.67 3.13
CA ASP A 19 -8.16 -13.48 3.98
C ASP A 19 -6.91 -12.64 3.70
N PHE A 20 -5.74 -13.29 3.54
CA PHE A 20 -4.49 -12.63 3.15
C PHE A 20 -4.61 -11.89 1.81
N SER A 21 -5.27 -12.51 0.83
CA SER A 21 -5.44 -11.93 -0.50
C SER A 21 -6.41 -10.75 -0.48
N VAL A 22 -7.54 -10.85 0.23
CA VAL A 22 -8.45 -9.73 0.47
C VAL A 22 -7.73 -8.59 1.17
N GLN A 23 -6.97 -8.90 2.22
CA GLN A 23 -6.17 -7.94 2.96
C GLN A 23 -5.09 -7.25 2.11
N THR A 24 -4.56 -7.93 1.11
CA THR A 24 -3.57 -7.39 0.19
C THR A 24 -4.23 -6.46 -0.83
N LEU A 25 -5.32 -6.89 -1.44
CA LEU A 25 -6.10 -6.06 -2.38
C LEU A 25 -6.66 -4.80 -1.71
N ARG A 26 -7.11 -4.91 -0.46
CA ARG A 26 -7.59 -3.76 0.33
C ARG A 26 -6.48 -2.77 0.65
N PHE A 27 -5.26 -3.24 0.87
CA PHE A 27 -4.12 -2.35 1.10
C PHE A 27 -3.71 -1.62 -0.18
N LYS A 28 -3.71 -2.31 -1.33
CA LYS A 28 -3.55 -1.66 -2.64
C LYS A 28 -4.57 -0.54 -2.84
N LYS A 29 -5.86 -0.82 -2.64
CA LYS A 29 -6.94 0.17 -2.78
C LYS A 29 -6.81 1.33 -1.80
N PHE A 30 -6.39 1.05 -0.56
CA PHE A 30 -6.08 2.07 0.43
C PHE A 30 -5.00 3.05 -0.06
N LEU A 31 -3.90 2.55 -0.64
CA LEU A 31 -2.83 3.39 -1.21
C LEU A 31 -3.29 4.17 -2.45
N GLU A 32 -4.03 3.53 -3.36
CA GLU A 32 -4.60 4.19 -4.54
C GLU A 32 -5.53 5.35 -4.16
N ASN A 33 -6.38 5.16 -3.15
CA ASN A 33 -7.27 6.21 -2.64
C ASN A 33 -6.49 7.34 -1.96
N ALA A 34 -5.44 7.03 -1.19
CA ALA A 34 -4.58 8.03 -0.57
C ALA A 34 -3.88 8.91 -1.63
N ARG A 35 -3.36 8.29 -2.69
CA ARG A 35 -2.76 9.01 -3.82
C ARG A 35 -3.77 9.92 -4.51
N ALA A 36 -4.95 9.40 -4.88
CA ALA A 36 -5.97 10.19 -5.57
C ALA A 36 -6.38 11.43 -4.76
N LEU A 37 -6.42 11.34 -3.43
CA LEU A 37 -6.66 12.49 -2.55
C LEU A 37 -5.54 13.54 -2.66
N LEU A 38 -4.28 13.12 -2.69
CA LEU A 38 -3.13 14.03 -2.85
C LEU A 38 -3.14 14.73 -4.21
N GLU A 39 -3.52 14.01 -5.27
CA GLU A 39 -3.66 14.56 -6.62
C GLU A 39 -4.78 15.60 -6.71
N LEU A 40 -5.95 15.33 -6.13
CA LEU A 40 -7.06 16.30 -6.06
C LEU A 40 -6.62 17.60 -5.35
N ALA A 41 -5.87 17.48 -4.26
CA ALA A 41 -5.35 18.64 -3.56
C ALA A 41 -4.25 19.37 -4.35
N ALA A 42 -3.43 18.64 -5.12
CA ALA A 42 -2.42 19.24 -5.98
C ALA A 42 -3.06 20.03 -7.14
N ASP A 43 -4.06 19.45 -7.81
CA ASP A 43 -4.84 20.12 -8.86
C ASP A 43 -5.50 21.39 -8.32
N GLY A 44 -6.18 21.30 -7.17
CA GLY A 44 -6.77 22.48 -6.51
C GLY A 44 -5.74 23.57 -6.20
N ARG A 45 -4.57 23.22 -5.65
CA ARG A 45 -3.48 24.17 -5.39
C ARG A 45 -2.95 24.82 -6.68
N GLU A 46 -2.83 24.06 -7.75
CA GLU A 46 -2.42 24.59 -9.06
C GLU A 46 -3.43 25.61 -9.59
N LYS A 47 -4.73 25.34 -9.45
CA LYS A 47 -5.79 26.26 -9.88
C LYS A 47 -5.81 27.56 -9.09
N VAL A 48 -5.58 27.51 -7.77
CA VAL A 48 -5.50 28.73 -6.93
C VAL A 48 -4.23 29.54 -7.23
N ALA A 49 -3.11 28.88 -7.51
CA ALA A 49 -1.84 29.55 -7.77
C ALA A 49 -1.74 30.13 -9.19
N GLY A 50 -2.56 29.67 -10.14
CA GLY A 50 -2.55 30.09 -11.53
C GLY A 50 -3.70 31.02 -11.93
N GLU A 51 -3.60 31.58 -13.14
CA GLU A 51 -4.65 32.39 -13.77
C GLU A 51 -5.73 31.49 -14.42
N TYR A 52 -6.29 30.55 -13.65
CA TYR A 52 -7.29 29.61 -14.13
C TYR A 52 -8.72 30.11 -13.91
N ILE A 53 -9.52 30.18 -14.97
CA ILE A 53 -10.96 30.42 -14.83
C ILE A 53 -11.68 29.08 -14.62
N PHE A 54 -12.37 28.94 -13.48
CA PHE A 54 -13.20 27.78 -13.16
C PHE A 54 -14.52 28.24 -12.55
N ASP A 55 -15.53 27.38 -12.61
CA ASP A 55 -16.84 27.68 -12.06
C ASP A 55 -17.04 27.02 -10.68
N ARG A 56 -18.15 27.35 -10.02
CA ARG A 56 -18.54 26.72 -8.76
C ARG A 56 -18.71 25.20 -8.89
N HIS A 57 -19.12 24.71 -10.06
CA HIS A 57 -19.35 23.27 -10.26
C HIS A 57 -18.05 22.49 -10.16
N TYR A 58 -16.94 23.04 -10.66
CA TYR A 58 -15.61 22.47 -10.46
C TYR A 58 -15.28 22.30 -8.98
N VAL A 59 -15.40 23.37 -8.19
CA VAL A 59 -15.02 23.32 -6.76
C VAL A 59 -15.90 22.34 -5.98
N VAL A 60 -17.20 22.33 -6.25
CA VAL A 60 -18.14 21.36 -5.64
C VAL A 60 -17.76 19.92 -6.02
N SER A 61 -17.45 19.68 -7.29
CA SER A 61 -17.06 18.36 -7.79
C SER A 61 -15.73 17.89 -7.20
N LEU A 62 -14.79 18.80 -6.97
CA LEU A 62 -13.53 18.53 -6.27
C LEU A 62 -13.80 18.13 -4.81
N ILE A 63 -14.61 18.90 -4.07
CA ILE A 63 -14.98 18.58 -2.68
C ILE A 63 -15.68 17.22 -2.60
N ASP A 64 -16.66 16.96 -3.46
CA ASP A 64 -17.39 15.68 -3.49
C ASP A 64 -16.44 14.51 -3.79
N SER A 65 -15.52 14.68 -4.75
CA SER A 65 -14.49 13.68 -5.08
C SER A 65 -13.58 13.40 -3.89
N VAL A 66 -13.18 14.42 -3.13
CA VAL A 66 -12.39 14.25 -1.90
C VAL A 66 -13.17 13.46 -0.85
N VAL A 67 -14.45 13.80 -0.61
CA VAL A 67 -15.30 13.09 0.37
C VAL A 67 -15.46 11.62 0.01
N ASP A 68 -15.70 11.31 -1.27
CA ASP A 68 -15.88 9.95 -1.76
C ASP A 68 -14.59 9.14 -1.64
N ARG A 69 -13.46 9.68 -2.11
CA ARG A 69 -12.15 9.00 -2.01
C ARG A 69 -11.72 8.78 -0.58
N LEU A 70 -11.96 9.75 0.30
CA LEU A 70 -11.69 9.62 1.73
C LEU A 70 -12.58 8.54 2.37
N GLY A 71 -13.85 8.46 1.97
CA GLY A 71 -14.75 7.41 2.41
C GLY A 71 -14.28 6.01 2.00
N MET A 72 -13.81 5.85 0.76
CA MET A 72 -13.22 4.59 0.28
C MET A 72 -11.94 4.23 1.05
N MET A 73 -11.05 5.21 1.29
CA MET A 73 -9.83 5.01 2.09
C MET A 73 -10.15 4.58 3.52
N VAL A 74 -11.13 5.21 4.17
CA VAL A 74 -11.59 4.86 5.52
C VAL A 74 -12.23 3.48 5.56
N TYR A 75 -12.99 3.12 4.52
CA TYR A 75 -13.53 1.77 4.37
C TYR A 75 -12.43 0.73 4.28
N ASP A 76 -11.46 0.93 3.39
CA ASP A 76 -10.34 0.00 3.26
C ASP A 76 -9.56 -0.09 4.57
N ALA A 77 -9.27 1.02 5.24
CA ALA A 77 -8.65 1.03 6.56
C ALA A 77 -9.47 0.25 7.61
N GLY A 78 -10.78 0.41 7.64
CA GLY A 78 -11.67 -0.34 8.53
C GLY A 78 -11.69 -1.84 8.27
N VAL A 79 -11.45 -2.29 7.04
CA VAL A 79 -11.27 -3.72 6.73
C VAL A 79 -9.88 -4.20 7.15
N LEU A 80 -8.86 -3.35 7.03
CA LEU A 80 -7.47 -3.68 7.33
C LEU A 80 -7.17 -3.71 8.84
N VAL A 81 -7.81 -2.83 9.61
CA VAL A 81 -7.72 -2.67 11.08
C VAL A 81 -9.10 -2.44 11.70
N PRO A 82 -9.94 -3.49 11.80
CA PRO A 82 -11.34 -3.39 12.25
C PRO A 82 -11.53 -2.71 13.60
N GLU A 83 -10.59 -2.92 14.53
CA GLU A 83 -10.60 -2.32 15.87
C GLU A 83 -10.51 -0.79 15.86
N LYS A 84 -10.00 -0.18 14.77
CA LYS A 84 -9.93 1.28 14.60
C LYS A 84 -11.07 1.83 13.76
N GLY A 85 -11.81 0.98 13.06
CA GLY A 85 -12.81 1.37 12.05
C GLY A 85 -13.84 2.38 12.56
N ALA A 86 -14.47 2.12 13.71
CA ALA A 86 -15.47 3.02 14.28
C ALA A 86 -14.95 4.45 14.51
N SER A 87 -13.69 4.57 14.98
CA SER A 87 -13.07 5.88 15.19
C SER A 87 -12.77 6.63 13.88
N LEU A 88 -12.42 5.89 12.82
CA LEU A 88 -12.11 6.46 11.51
C LEU A 88 -13.39 6.94 10.80
N TYR A 89 -14.46 6.15 10.86
CA TYR A 89 -15.77 6.58 10.32
C TYR A 89 -16.32 7.80 11.06
N ALA A 90 -16.24 7.84 12.39
CA ALA A 90 -16.69 9.00 13.14
C ALA A 90 -15.92 10.29 12.79
N ALA A 91 -14.61 10.17 12.47
CA ALA A 91 -13.82 11.31 12.00
C ALA A 91 -14.22 11.71 10.56
N HIS A 92 -14.44 10.74 9.67
CA HIS A 92 -14.90 10.98 8.30
C HIS A 92 -16.26 11.69 8.26
N ASP A 93 -17.21 11.27 9.09
CA ASP A 93 -18.55 11.89 9.15
C ASP A 93 -18.49 13.37 9.52
N ARG A 94 -17.58 13.76 10.43
CA ARG A 94 -17.35 15.17 10.78
C ARG A 94 -16.80 15.96 9.60
N LEU A 95 -15.84 15.39 8.86
CA LEU A 95 -15.28 16.03 7.66
C LEU A 95 -16.33 16.14 6.55
N LYS A 96 -17.19 15.15 6.39
CA LYS A 96 -18.31 15.19 5.46
C LYS A 96 -19.33 16.28 5.81
N GLN A 97 -19.59 16.49 7.10
CA GLN A 97 -20.42 17.61 7.55
C GLN A 97 -19.76 18.95 7.26
N ALA A 98 -18.45 19.10 7.55
CA ALA A 98 -17.69 20.30 7.23
C ALA A 98 -17.72 20.61 5.72
N ALA A 99 -17.51 19.60 4.86
CA ALA A 99 -17.59 19.73 3.41
C ALA A 99 -18.97 20.25 2.94
N ARG A 100 -20.06 19.74 3.52
CA ARG A 100 -21.41 20.24 3.23
C ARG A 100 -21.57 21.70 3.61
N HIS A 101 -21.04 22.10 4.77
CA HIS A 101 -21.07 23.50 5.20
C HIS A 101 -20.28 24.42 4.27
N LEU A 102 -19.18 23.97 3.68
CA LEU A 102 -18.45 24.72 2.64
C LEU A 102 -19.32 24.93 1.40
N ILE A 103 -19.97 23.86 0.92
CA ILE A 103 -20.78 23.91 -0.32
C ILE A 103 -22.04 24.79 -0.15
N THR A 104 -22.72 24.69 1.00
CA THR A 104 -23.99 25.38 1.25
C THR A 104 -23.84 26.70 2.00
N GLY A 105 -22.63 27.02 2.47
CA GLY A 105 -22.36 28.19 3.28
C GLY A 105 -22.66 29.50 2.53
N PRO A 106 -23.07 30.56 3.24
CA PRO A 106 -23.21 31.87 2.63
C PRO A 106 -21.86 32.36 2.10
N VAL A 107 -21.84 32.84 0.86
CA VAL A 107 -20.67 33.50 0.28
C VAL A 107 -20.53 34.85 0.99
N GLU A 108 -19.77 34.91 2.08
CA GLU A 108 -19.47 36.18 2.74
C GLU A 108 -18.49 36.96 1.85
N SER A 109 -19.03 37.87 1.04
CA SER A 109 -18.26 38.84 0.27
C SER A 109 -17.71 39.91 1.22
N VAL A 110 -16.52 39.66 1.77
CA VAL A 110 -15.82 40.67 2.56
C VAL A 110 -15.03 41.55 1.61
N GLY A 111 -15.67 42.61 1.13
CA GLY A 111 -15.02 43.72 0.40
C GLY A 111 -14.63 43.41 -1.04
N ASP A 112 -14.62 44.47 -1.85
CA ASP A 112 -14.34 44.42 -3.29
C ASP A 112 -12.99 43.74 -3.60
N ALA A 113 -13.02 42.67 -4.40
CA ALA A 113 -11.97 42.17 -5.33
C ALA A 113 -11.57 40.67 -5.26
N GLU A 114 -12.13 39.85 -4.36
CA GLU A 114 -11.90 38.38 -4.42
C GLU A 114 -13.03 37.64 -5.11
N ASP A 115 -12.70 36.92 -6.17
CA ASP A 115 -13.60 36.03 -6.90
C ASP A 115 -14.14 34.94 -5.94
N PRO A 116 -15.48 34.81 -5.80
CA PRO A 116 -16.08 33.92 -4.81
C PRO A 116 -15.80 32.44 -5.08
N GLU A 117 -15.54 32.05 -6.33
CA GLU A 117 -15.12 30.70 -6.67
C GLU A 117 -13.69 30.43 -6.19
N TYR A 118 -12.79 31.39 -6.35
CA TYR A 118 -11.42 31.30 -5.81
C TYR A 118 -11.39 31.21 -4.30
N LYS A 119 -12.22 31.99 -3.61
CA LYS A 119 -12.37 31.91 -2.16
C LYS A 119 -12.87 30.54 -1.72
N LEU A 120 -13.91 30.01 -2.37
CA LEU A 120 -14.44 28.68 -2.06
C LEU A 120 -13.38 27.59 -2.26
N LEU A 121 -12.56 27.70 -3.32
CA LEU A 121 -11.47 26.75 -3.56
C LEU A 121 -10.38 26.87 -2.49
N ALA A 122 -10.02 28.08 -2.06
CA ALA A 122 -9.06 28.29 -0.97
C ALA A 122 -9.57 27.68 0.36
N ASP A 123 -10.84 27.89 0.69
CA ASP A 123 -11.48 27.29 1.87
C ASP A 123 -11.51 25.75 1.78
N ALA A 124 -11.78 25.20 0.58
CA ALA A 124 -11.72 23.76 0.34
C ALA A 124 -10.31 23.18 0.53
N LEU A 125 -9.28 23.90 0.10
CA LEU A 125 -7.88 23.50 0.30
C LEU A 125 -7.46 23.59 1.77
N GLN A 126 -7.92 24.59 2.53
CA GLN A 126 -7.71 24.65 3.98
C GLN A 126 -8.43 23.50 4.69
N TRP A 127 -9.68 23.20 4.32
CA TRP A 127 -10.37 22.01 4.83
C TRP A 127 -9.60 20.71 4.53
N PHE A 128 -8.93 20.64 3.37
CA PHE A 128 -8.10 19.50 3.00
C PHE A 128 -6.83 19.40 3.86
N ASP A 129 -6.08 20.48 4.00
CA ASP A 129 -4.83 20.56 4.77
C ASP A 129 -4.59 21.99 5.30
N ASP A 130 -5.00 22.23 6.55
CA ASP A 130 -4.79 23.47 7.27
C ASP A 130 -3.70 23.29 8.35
N PRO A 131 -2.55 23.97 8.22
CA PRO A 131 -1.50 23.98 9.23
C PRO A 131 -1.94 24.55 10.59
N ALA A 132 -2.96 25.41 10.63
CA ALA A 132 -3.44 26.05 11.86
C ALA A 132 -4.34 25.13 12.70
N VAL A 133 -5.09 24.22 12.06
CA VAL A 133 -5.98 23.28 12.73
C VAL A 133 -5.74 21.85 12.22
N PRO A 134 -4.53 21.29 12.40
CA PRO A 134 -4.11 20.08 11.72
C PRO A 134 -5.05 18.90 12.02
N GLU A 135 -5.55 18.78 13.26
CA GLU A 135 -6.35 17.63 13.71
C GLU A 135 -7.74 17.48 13.06
N LYS A 136 -8.21 18.49 12.32
CA LYS A 136 -9.57 18.51 11.75
C LYS A 136 -9.61 18.53 10.22
N THR A 137 -8.51 18.12 9.59
CA THR A 137 -8.32 18.17 8.13
C THR A 137 -8.47 16.78 7.50
N VAL A 138 -8.70 16.75 6.19
CA VAL A 138 -8.63 15.51 5.40
C VAL A 138 -7.25 14.86 5.55
N MET A 139 -6.19 15.66 5.43
CA MET A 139 -4.80 15.22 5.57
C MET A 139 -4.52 14.55 6.92
N ALA A 140 -5.02 15.09 8.02
CA ALA A 140 -4.82 14.44 9.33
C ALA A 140 -5.57 13.11 9.47
N LEU A 141 -6.77 13.00 8.91
CA LEU A 141 -7.47 11.71 8.90
C LEU A 141 -6.70 10.70 8.03
N MET A 142 -6.19 11.12 6.87
CA MET A 142 -5.34 10.27 6.02
C MET A 142 -4.11 9.77 6.79
N LYS A 143 -3.37 10.67 7.45
CA LYS A 143 -2.21 10.34 8.28
C LYS A 143 -2.57 9.37 9.41
N LYS A 144 -3.67 9.63 10.12
CA LYS A 144 -4.15 8.75 11.19
C LYS A 144 -4.51 7.36 10.66
N ALA A 145 -5.30 7.28 9.59
CA ALA A 145 -5.69 6.01 8.98
C ALA A 145 -4.46 5.21 8.52
N PHE A 146 -3.48 5.89 7.94
CA PHE A 146 -2.23 5.30 7.52
C PHE A 146 -1.45 4.74 8.72
N LEU A 147 -1.26 5.52 9.78
CA LEU A 147 -0.59 5.06 11.00
C LEU A 147 -1.32 3.88 11.64
N ASP A 148 -2.64 3.95 11.75
CA ASP A 148 -3.49 2.88 12.28
C ASP A 148 -3.29 1.58 11.46
N VAL A 149 -3.35 1.65 10.12
CA VAL A 149 -3.16 0.50 9.21
C VAL A 149 -1.76 -0.08 9.33
N MET A 150 -0.73 0.76 9.39
CA MET A 150 0.65 0.28 9.53
C MET A 150 0.85 -0.38 10.89
N GLN A 151 0.53 0.31 11.99
CA GLN A 151 0.74 -0.21 13.35
C GLN A 151 -0.07 -1.48 13.65
N GLY A 152 -1.35 -1.52 13.27
CA GLY A 152 -2.22 -2.69 13.48
C GLY A 152 -1.74 -3.95 12.75
N ARG A 153 -0.95 -3.78 11.68
CA ARG A 153 -0.38 -4.90 10.90
C ARG A 153 0.97 -5.40 11.37
N LEU A 154 1.68 -4.61 12.18
CA LEU A 154 3.08 -4.88 12.57
C LEU A 154 3.18 -5.59 13.92
N GLY A 155 2.30 -5.27 14.88
CA GLY A 155 2.44 -5.75 16.26
C GLY A 155 2.06 -7.21 16.52
N ALA A 156 1.13 -7.80 15.75
CA ALA A 156 0.56 -9.12 16.06
C ALA A 156 0.44 -10.09 14.87
N GLY A 157 0.74 -9.63 13.63
CA GLY A 157 0.41 -10.35 12.39
C GLY A 157 1.51 -11.26 11.83
N ALA A 158 2.79 -10.97 12.08
CA ALA A 158 3.91 -11.67 11.43
C ALA A 158 3.96 -13.17 11.77
N VAL A 159 3.78 -13.52 13.05
CA VAL A 159 3.83 -14.91 13.54
C VAL A 159 2.65 -15.74 13.02
N LYS A 160 1.45 -15.15 12.92
CA LYS A 160 0.26 -15.83 12.34
C LYS A 160 0.43 -16.10 10.85
N ARG A 161 1.09 -15.19 10.10
CA ARG A 161 1.26 -15.33 8.64
C ARG A 161 2.16 -16.50 8.26
N THR A 162 3.23 -16.77 9.00
CA THR A 162 4.14 -17.89 8.66
C THR A 162 3.42 -19.24 8.67
N SER A 163 2.49 -19.47 9.61
CA SER A 163 1.70 -20.70 9.65
C SER A 163 0.67 -20.84 8.53
N LEU A 164 0.26 -19.74 7.88
CA LEU A 164 -0.65 -19.78 6.73
C LEU A 164 0.01 -20.42 5.50
N PHE A 165 1.32 -20.20 5.35
CA PHE A 165 2.10 -20.62 4.20
C PHE A 165 2.87 -21.94 4.43
N ASP A 166 2.62 -22.64 5.54
CA ASP A 166 3.20 -23.96 5.79
C ASP A 166 2.72 -25.02 4.76
N SER A 167 1.76 -24.69 3.88
CA SER A 167 1.43 -25.49 2.70
C SER A 167 2.57 -25.41 1.67
N GLY A 168 3.34 -26.50 1.56
CA GLY A 168 4.53 -26.55 0.71
C GLY A 168 4.30 -26.24 -0.78
N ASN A 169 3.05 -26.24 -1.27
CA ASN A 169 2.71 -25.96 -2.66
C ASN A 169 2.70 -24.47 -3.02
N LEU A 170 2.55 -23.57 -2.05
CA LEU A 170 2.66 -22.13 -2.30
C LEU A 170 4.12 -21.67 -2.43
N ARG A 171 5.08 -22.49 -2.01
CA ARG A 171 6.51 -22.18 -2.16
C ARG A 171 6.89 -22.29 -3.63
N ALA A 172 7.59 -21.27 -4.14
CA ALA A 172 8.14 -21.29 -5.48
C ALA A 172 9.06 -22.51 -5.66
N ALA A 173 9.07 -23.07 -6.86
CA ALA A 173 9.90 -24.24 -7.17
C ALA A 173 11.40 -23.89 -7.29
N ASP A 174 11.69 -22.64 -7.63
CA ASP A 174 13.00 -22.13 -8.07
C ASP A 174 13.53 -20.98 -7.21
N MET A 175 12.81 -20.56 -6.18
CA MET A 175 13.21 -19.50 -5.24
C MET A 175 12.67 -19.77 -3.84
N ASP A 176 13.33 -19.23 -2.81
CA ASP A 176 12.87 -19.36 -1.43
C ASP A 176 11.84 -18.30 -1.03
N ILE A 177 10.71 -18.30 -1.73
CA ILE A 177 9.59 -17.37 -1.54
C ILE A 177 8.25 -18.10 -1.66
N TYR A 178 7.28 -17.73 -0.84
CA TYR A 178 5.88 -18.11 -1.07
C TYR A 178 5.25 -17.18 -2.10
N LEU A 179 4.60 -17.75 -3.11
CA LEU A 179 3.93 -17.00 -4.16
C LEU A 179 2.43 -17.26 -4.14
N VAL A 180 1.67 -16.17 -4.01
CA VAL A 180 0.21 -16.16 -4.02
C VAL A 180 -0.28 -15.41 -5.26
N ASP A 181 -1.00 -16.08 -6.13
CA ASP A 181 -1.78 -15.45 -7.20
C ASP A 181 -3.09 -14.94 -6.61
N LEU A 182 -3.25 -13.61 -6.58
CA LEU A 182 -4.37 -12.93 -5.91
C LEU A 182 -5.74 -13.30 -6.49
N TRP A 183 -5.82 -13.83 -7.70
CA TRP A 183 -7.08 -14.16 -8.36
C TRP A 183 -7.36 -15.66 -8.39
N ARG A 184 -6.33 -16.50 -8.36
CA ARG A 184 -6.48 -17.96 -8.46
C ARG A 184 -6.46 -18.66 -7.11
N ASP A 185 -5.49 -18.33 -6.27
CA ASP A 185 -5.22 -19.10 -5.04
C ASP A 185 -6.26 -18.91 -3.93
N PRO A 186 -6.98 -17.77 -3.82
CA PRO A 186 -8.12 -17.64 -2.91
C PRO A 186 -9.30 -18.56 -3.24
N LEU A 187 -9.39 -19.03 -4.49
CA LEU A 187 -10.47 -19.90 -4.97
C LEU A 187 -10.08 -21.38 -4.83
N SER A 188 -8.82 -21.70 -5.10
CA SER A 188 -8.29 -23.05 -4.97
C SER A 188 -6.77 -23.03 -4.81
N LEU A 189 -6.28 -23.67 -3.75
CA LEU A 189 -4.83 -23.76 -3.53
C LEU A 189 -4.15 -24.58 -4.64
N PRO A 190 -2.90 -24.23 -5.00
CA PRO A 190 -2.19 -24.96 -6.04
C PRO A 190 -1.93 -26.42 -5.62
N VAL A 191 -2.14 -27.33 -6.57
CA VAL A 191 -1.91 -28.78 -6.39
C VAL A 191 -0.42 -29.11 -6.35
N GLN A 192 0.41 -28.30 -7.01
CA GLN A 192 1.86 -28.45 -7.07
C GLN A 192 2.56 -27.08 -7.02
N LYS A 193 3.85 -27.09 -6.67
CA LYS A 193 4.69 -25.90 -6.71
C LYS A 193 4.75 -25.31 -8.12
N ARG A 194 4.78 -23.98 -8.21
CA ARG A 194 4.93 -23.22 -9.46
C ARG A 194 6.30 -22.55 -9.48
N SER A 195 6.93 -22.46 -10.66
CA SER A 195 8.09 -21.58 -10.84
C SER A 195 7.62 -20.13 -10.84
N VAL A 196 8.49 -19.22 -10.39
CA VAL A 196 8.29 -17.77 -10.48
C VAL A 196 7.88 -17.35 -11.91
N ALA A 197 8.51 -17.94 -12.93
CA ALA A 197 8.24 -17.61 -14.33
C ALA A 197 6.80 -17.94 -14.78
N GLY A 198 6.10 -18.81 -14.02
CA GLY A 198 4.71 -19.17 -14.26
C GLY A 198 3.70 -18.12 -13.81
N PHE A 199 4.12 -17.06 -13.12
CA PHE A 199 3.25 -15.97 -12.71
C PHE A 199 3.25 -14.84 -13.76
N ASN A 200 2.06 -14.39 -14.15
CA ASN A 200 1.92 -13.20 -14.96
C ASN A 200 1.90 -11.98 -14.04
N SER A 201 3.07 -11.45 -13.68
CA SER A 201 3.19 -10.23 -12.89
C SER A 201 4.38 -9.41 -13.39
N ILE A 202 4.09 -8.25 -13.96
CA ILE A 202 5.06 -7.29 -14.46
C ILE A 202 6.01 -6.81 -13.35
N PRO A 203 5.53 -6.29 -12.20
CA PRO A 203 6.42 -5.82 -11.15
C PRO A 203 7.26 -6.95 -10.52
N LEU A 204 6.73 -8.18 -10.43
CA LEU A 204 7.53 -9.33 -9.95
C LEU A 204 8.69 -9.64 -10.91
N ARG A 205 8.45 -9.61 -12.22
CA ARG A 205 9.51 -9.82 -13.22
C ARG A 205 10.60 -8.77 -13.12
N HIS A 206 10.23 -7.50 -12.97
CA HIS A 206 11.20 -6.42 -12.78
C HIS A 206 12.03 -6.60 -11.50
N LEU A 207 11.37 -6.94 -10.38
CA LEU A 207 12.06 -7.19 -9.11
C LEU A 207 13.11 -8.31 -9.24
N LEU A 208 12.81 -9.34 -10.03
CA LEU A 208 13.65 -10.54 -10.12
C LEU A 208 14.63 -10.54 -11.30
N MET A 209 14.66 -9.47 -12.10
CA MET A 209 15.43 -9.40 -13.35
C MET A 209 16.93 -9.65 -13.16
N ASP A 210 17.51 -9.11 -12.09
CA ASP A 210 18.95 -9.19 -11.81
C ASP A 210 19.28 -10.11 -10.62
N VAL A 211 18.30 -10.83 -10.08
CA VAL A 211 18.53 -11.73 -8.95
C VAL A 211 19.27 -12.96 -9.45
N HIS A 212 20.57 -13.04 -9.14
CA HIS A 212 21.44 -14.11 -9.62
C HIS A 212 20.94 -15.48 -9.14
N ARG A 213 20.72 -16.40 -10.09
CA ARG A 213 20.28 -17.78 -9.87
C ARG A 213 21.44 -18.72 -9.52
N ASP A 214 22.47 -18.24 -8.83
CA ASP A 214 23.69 -19.02 -8.59
C ASP A 214 23.52 -20.16 -7.57
N LYS A 215 22.35 -20.29 -6.93
CA LYS A 215 22.02 -21.39 -6.02
C LYS A 215 21.40 -22.62 -6.71
N ALA A 216 21.52 -22.76 -8.03
CA ALA A 216 21.08 -23.97 -8.75
C ALA A 216 22.13 -25.11 -8.75
N ALA A 217 23.35 -24.85 -8.29
CA ALA A 217 24.36 -25.88 -8.03
C ALA A 217 24.76 -25.82 -6.55
N ASP A 218 24.83 -26.97 -5.88
CA ASP A 218 25.23 -27.13 -4.47
C ASP A 218 24.26 -26.65 -3.38
N THR A 219 23.13 -27.36 -3.24
CA THR A 219 22.79 -27.92 -1.92
C THR A 219 22.25 -29.35 -2.07
N GLY A 220 23.17 -30.31 -2.12
CA GLY A 220 22.86 -31.63 -1.60
C GLY A 220 22.40 -31.51 -0.15
N GLY A 221 21.21 -32.00 0.17
CA GLY A 221 20.85 -32.42 1.53
C GLY A 221 20.65 -31.35 2.61
N ALA A 222 20.40 -30.08 2.30
CA ALA A 222 19.93 -29.13 3.31
C ALA A 222 18.43 -29.34 3.56
N ALA A 223 18.04 -29.61 4.81
CA ALA A 223 16.63 -29.72 5.20
C ALA A 223 15.85 -28.47 4.75
N PRO A 224 14.60 -28.61 4.24
CA PRO A 224 13.86 -27.48 3.70
C PRO A 224 13.56 -26.45 4.80
N GLY A 225 14.33 -25.36 4.84
CA GLY A 225 14.03 -24.19 5.66
C GLY A 225 12.68 -23.58 5.27
N LYS A 226 12.02 -22.89 6.21
CA LYS A 226 10.81 -22.10 5.91
C LYS A 226 11.20 -20.88 5.09
N ALA A 227 10.45 -20.59 4.02
CA ALA A 227 10.72 -19.41 3.21
C ALA A 227 10.55 -18.13 4.03
N ALA A 228 11.52 -17.20 3.88
CA ALA A 228 11.56 -15.94 4.62
C ALA A 228 10.69 -14.84 3.98
N TRP A 229 10.02 -15.12 2.86
CA TRP A 229 9.31 -14.14 2.06
C TRP A 229 7.96 -14.66 1.57
N VAL A 230 6.99 -13.76 1.43
CA VAL A 230 5.76 -13.99 0.67
C VAL A 230 5.54 -12.84 -0.31
N ALA A 231 5.33 -13.18 -1.59
CA ALA A 231 4.79 -12.26 -2.58
C ALA A 231 3.35 -12.65 -2.92
N ALA A 232 2.45 -11.68 -2.87
CA ALA A 232 1.14 -11.77 -3.49
C ALA A 232 1.15 -10.93 -4.76
N VAL A 233 0.68 -11.50 -5.86
CA VAL A 233 0.81 -10.89 -7.18
C VAL A 233 -0.47 -10.97 -8.01
N ASP A 234 -0.67 -9.96 -8.84
CA ASP A 234 -1.47 -10.02 -10.05
C ASP A 234 -0.64 -9.47 -11.24
N GLU A 235 -1.28 -9.27 -12.40
CA GLU A 235 -0.61 -8.77 -13.60
C GLU A 235 0.19 -7.48 -13.38
N TYR A 236 -0.37 -6.54 -12.62
CA TYR A 236 0.18 -5.21 -12.46
C TYR A 236 0.63 -4.94 -11.02
N HIS A 237 0.29 -5.80 -10.07
CA HIS A 237 0.52 -5.59 -8.64
C HIS A 237 1.50 -6.62 -8.05
N LEU A 238 2.39 -6.12 -7.21
CA LEU A 238 3.25 -6.90 -6.33
C LEU A 238 3.11 -6.39 -4.90
N SER A 239 2.79 -7.30 -3.98
CA SER A 239 2.86 -7.11 -2.53
C SER A 239 3.87 -8.10 -1.97
N LEU A 240 5.05 -7.63 -1.58
CA LEU A 240 6.13 -8.45 -1.04
C LEU A 240 6.31 -8.16 0.45
N ASN A 241 6.32 -9.20 1.26
CA ASN A 241 6.42 -9.10 2.72
C ASN A 241 7.45 -10.09 3.24
N ARG A 242 8.25 -9.66 4.22
CA ARG A 242 9.13 -10.57 4.97
C ARG A 242 8.33 -11.39 5.97
N LEU A 243 8.67 -12.67 6.09
CA LEU A 243 8.15 -13.63 7.04
C LEU A 243 9.26 -14.02 8.01
N GLY A 244 9.15 -13.59 9.28
CA GLY A 244 10.09 -14.03 10.31
C GLY A 244 10.19 -13.08 11.50
N PRO A 245 10.84 -13.51 12.59
CA PRO A 245 11.23 -12.64 13.69
C PRO A 245 12.41 -11.77 13.23
N GLY A 246 12.16 -10.50 12.97
CA GLY A 246 13.16 -9.51 12.57
C GLY A 246 12.46 -8.29 12.00
N PRO A 247 13.18 -7.39 11.30
CA PRO A 247 12.57 -6.16 10.84
C PRO A 247 11.40 -6.45 9.90
N CYS A 248 10.31 -5.73 10.14
CA CYS A 248 9.18 -5.69 9.24
C CYS A 248 9.63 -5.01 7.95
N PHE A 249 9.34 -5.66 6.83
CA PHE A 249 9.55 -5.09 5.51
C PHE A 249 8.34 -5.40 4.65
N ARG A 250 7.87 -4.37 3.95
CA ARG A 250 6.80 -4.48 2.96
C ARG A 250 7.14 -3.62 1.76
N LEU A 251 7.01 -4.19 0.58
CA LEU A 251 7.07 -3.51 -0.70
C LEU A 251 5.73 -3.71 -1.41
N GLU A 252 5.13 -2.61 -1.83
CA GLU A 252 4.01 -2.58 -2.76
C GLU A 252 4.46 -1.91 -4.05
N ALA A 253 4.15 -2.50 -5.18
CA ALA A 253 4.38 -1.90 -6.48
C ALA A 253 3.19 -2.12 -7.40
N LEU A 254 2.75 -1.06 -8.06
CA LEU A 254 1.77 -1.08 -9.14
C LEU A 254 2.47 -0.61 -10.42
N ALA A 255 2.53 -1.49 -11.42
CA ALA A 255 3.24 -1.28 -12.69
C ALA A 255 2.30 -1.65 -13.85
N SER A 256 1.29 -0.81 -14.06
CA SER A 256 0.29 -0.91 -15.13
C SER A 256 0.75 -0.30 -16.45
N GLY A 257 1.77 0.56 -16.41
CA GLY A 257 2.18 1.37 -17.56
C GLY A 257 1.32 2.62 -17.75
N TYR A 258 0.26 2.79 -16.96
CA TYR A 258 -0.49 4.04 -16.85
C TYR A 258 0.10 4.85 -15.67
N GLU A 259 1.00 5.79 -15.98
CA GLU A 259 1.77 6.56 -14.99
C GLU A 259 0.92 7.18 -13.86
N PRO A 260 -0.31 7.70 -14.12
CA PRO A 260 -1.19 8.21 -13.06
C PRO A 260 -1.73 7.14 -12.08
N SER A 261 -1.41 5.86 -12.28
CA SER A 261 -1.76 4.78 -11.35
C SER A 261 -0.54 4.03 -10.84
N ASP A 262 0.60 4.17 -11.49
CA ASP A 262 1.83 3.46 -11.17
C ASP A 262 2.51 4.01 -9.92
N PHE A 263 2.95 3.15 -9.01
CA PHE A 263 3.62 3.57 -7.78
C PHE A 263 4.57 2.50 -7.23
N ILE A 264 5.53 2.95 -6.44
CA ILE A 264 6.29 2.11 -5.51
C ILE A 264 6.08 2.65 -4.10
N PHE A 265 5.80 1.75 -3.17
CA PHE A 265 5.66 2.05 -1.76
C PHE A 265 6.44 1.02 -0.94
N VAL A 266 7.27 1.49 -0.02
CA VAL A 266 8.10 0.67 0.84
C VAL A 266 7.89 1.09 2.28
N TYR A 267 7.77 0.10 3.15
CA TYR A 267 7.70 0.29 4.58
C TYR A 267 8.71 -0.60 5.28
N THR A 268 9.39 -0.05 6.29
CA THR A 268 10.17 -0.84 7.23
C THR A 268 10.25 -0.21 8.61
N ASP A 269 10.27 -1.03 9.66
CA ASP A 269 10.56 -0.62 11.03
C ASP A 269 12.07 -0.44 11.31
N ARG A 270 12.94 -0.71 10.33
CA ARG A 270 14.39 -0.51 10.42
C ARG A 270 14.86 0.58 9.43
N PRO A 271 14.97 1.85 9.89
CA PRO A 271 15.30 3.00 9.05
C PRO A 271 16.53 2.85 8.15
N GLY A 272 17.60 2.22 8.64
CA GLY A 272 18.87 2.06 7.90
C GLY A 272 18.78 1.13 6.68
N LEU A 273 17.76 0.27 6.61
CA LEU A 273 17.55 -0.60 5.43
C LEU A 273 17.22 0.21 4.19
N LEU A 274 16.44 1.29 4.33
CA LEU A 274 16.03 2.10 3.18
C LEU A 274 17.19 2.84 2.54
N GLU A 275 18.20 3.23 3.32
CA GLU A 275 19.40 3.90 2.80
C GLU A 275 20.25 2.97 1.92
N THR A 276 20.16 1.66 2.17
CA THR A 276 20.91 0.63 1.43
C THR A 276 20.12 0.10 0.24
N LEU A 277 18.80 -0.09 0.41
CA LEU A 277 17.94 -0.75 -0.57
C LEU A 277 17.33 0.20 -1.60
N LEU A 278 17.02 1.44 -1.24
CA LEU A 278 16.20 2.29 -2.09
C LEU A 278 17.04 2.96 -3.19
N PRO A 279 16.57 2.94 -4.44
CA PRO A 279 17.17 3.75 -5.48
C PRO A 279 16.94 5.24 -5.20
N ARG A 280 17.80 6.10 -5.76
CA ARG A 280 17.64 7.55 -5.68
C ARG A 280 16.31 7.97 -6.32
N GLY A 281 15.60 8.92 -5.71
CA GLY A 281 14.38 9.53 -6.27
C GLY A 281 13.07 9.11 -5.60
N LEU A 282 13.09 8.18 -4.64
CA LEU A 282 11.92 7.97 -3.76
C LEU A 282 11.90 9.04 -2.66
N HIS A 283 10.70 9.54 -2.36
CA HIS A 283 10.46 10.34 -1.17
C HIS A 283 10.57 9.43 0.05
N VAL A 284 11.30 9.87 1.07
CA VAL A 284 11.47 9.12 2.33
C VAL A 284 10.98 10.00 3.47
N GLU A 285 10.06 9.46 4.28
CA GLU A 285 9.55 10.13 5.47
C GLU A 285 9.67 9.22 6.69
N ALA A 286 9.95 9.85 7.84
CA ALA A 286 9.97 9.17 9.13
C ALA A 286 8.54 9.01 9.66
N ALA A 287 8.18 7.80 10.08
CA ALA A 287 6.88 7.48 10.64
C ALA A 287 7.04 6.83 12.01
N ALA A 288 7.03 7.64 13.07
CA ALA A 288 7.20 7.21 14.47
C ALA A 288 8.41 6.28 14.69
N GLN A 289 8.22 4.95 14.63
CA GLN A 289 9.24 3.91 14.82
C GLN A 289 9.66 3.23 13.51
N ALA A 290 9.35 3.85 12.37
CA ALA A 290 9.52 3.26 11.06
C ALA A 290 9.94 4.30 10.03
N ARG A 291 10.37 3.84 8.86
CA ARG A 291 10.47 4.67 7.66
C ARG A 291 9.57 4.16 6.57
N ILE A 292 9.02 5.11 5.84
CA ILE A 292 8.24 4.88 4.65
C ILE A 292 8.99 5.53 3.51
N ALA A 293 9.00 4.86 2.36
CA ALA A 293 9.41 5.49 1.13
C ALA A 293 8.39 5.26 0.04
N TRP A 294 8.19 6.25 -0.82
CA TRP A 294 7.26 6.13 -1.92
C TRP A 294 7.67 6.98 -3.11
N SER A 295 7.13 6.60 -4.26
CA SER A 295 7.02 7.48 -5.41
C SER A 295 5.69 7.18 -6.07
N LEU A 296 4.89 8.24 -6.24
CA LEU A 296 3.53 8.15 -6.76
C LEU A 296 3.48 8.41 -8.26
N ASP A 297 4.45 9.12 -8.84
CA ASP A 297 4.45 9.48 -10.26
C ASP A 297 5.72 8.95 -10.93
N MET A 298 5.74 7.64 -11.17
CA MET A 298 6.88 6.97 -11.80
C MET A 298 6.52 6.56 -13.22
N SER A 299 7.41 6.84 -14.16
CA SER A 299 7.35 6.21 -15.49
C SER A 299 7.58 4.71 -15.37
N ALA A 300 7.05 3.94 -16.32
CA ALA A 300 7.25 2.48 -16.38
C ALA A 300 8.76 2.11 -16.33
N SER A 301 9.62 2.86 -17.03
CA SER A 301 11.07 2.65 -17.00
C SER A 301 11.68 2.93 -15.62
N ALA A 302 11.18 3.94 -14.90
CA ALA A 302 11.64 4.25 -13.56
C ALA A 302 11.24 3.14 -12.56
N ILE A 303 10.04 2.58 -12.68
CA ILE A 303 9.59 1.44 -11.88
C ILE A 303 10.45 0.21 -12.15
N GLU A 304 10.65 -0.15 -13.41
CA GLU A 304 11.48 -1.29 -13.80
C GLU A 304 12.88 -1.19 -13.17
N LYS A 305 13.57 -0.06 -13.39
CA LYS A 305 14.92 0.17 -12.86
C LYS A 305 14.95 0.12 -11.34
N SER A 306 13.93 0.67 -10.69
CA SER A 306 13.85 0.73 -9.23
C SER A 306 13.61 -0.64 -8.61
N LEU A 307 12.70 -1.42 -9.17
CA LEU A 307 12.44 -2.80 -8.73
C LEU A 307 13.66 -3.69 -8.98
N ALA A 308 14.28 -3.60 -10.16
CA ALA A 308 15.50 -4.36 -10.45
C ALA A 308 16.64 -4.01 -9.47
N ALA A 309 16.80 -2.72 -9.13
CA ALA A 309 17.80 -2.28 -8.16
C ALA A 309 17.53 -2.81 -6.74
N MET A 310 16.28 -2.73 -6.26
CA MET A 310 15.91 -3.28 -4.95
C MET A 310 16.10 -4.80 -4.91
N GLY A 311 15.72 -5.51 -5.97
CA GLY A 311 15.82 -6.96 -6.06
C GLY A 311 17.23 -7.51 -5.84
N ARG A 312 18.27 -6.81 -6.33
CA ARG A 312 19.68 -7.22 -6.18
C ARG A 312 20.13 -7.32 -4.72
N GLY A 313 19.61 -6.45 -3.84
CA GLY A 313 19.97 -6.43 -2.42
C GLY A 313 18.98 -7.13 -1.50
N LEU A 314 17.70 -7.22 -1.91
CA LEU A 314 16.63 -7.65 -1.01
C LEU A 314 16.78 -9.09 -0.50
N PHE A 315 17.34 -9.98 -1.32
CA PHE A 315 17.46 -11.40 -1.00
C PHE A 315 18.83 -11.79 -0.40
N ASP A 316 19.67 -10.80 -0.06
CA ASP A 316 20.89 -11.03 0.69
C ASP A 316 20.57 -11.20 2.19
N GLU A 317 20.78 -12.40 2.73
CA GLU A 317 20.56 -12.70 4.15
C GLU A 317 21.43 -11.83 5.08
N GLY A 318 22.60 -11.37 4.61
CA GLY A 318 23.47 -10.47 5.37
C GLY A 318 22.84 -9.11 5.65
N LEU A 319 21.93 -8.65 4.78
CA LEU A 319 21.18 -7.40 4.96
C LEU A 319 20.19 -7.49 6.14
N TRP A 320 19.71 -8.70 6.42
CA TRP A 320 18.69 -8.97 7.44
C TRP A 320 19.27 -9.51 8.74
N ALA A 321 20.57 -9.85 8.76
CA ALA A 321 21.29 -10.36 9.91
C ALA A 321 21.97 -9.22 10.70
N GLY A 322 21.43 -8.90 11.89
CA GLY A 322 21.97 -7.92 12.86
C GLY A 322 21.52 -6.48 12.60
N GLU A 323 21.32 -5.59 13.59
CA GLU A 323 21.51 -5.67 15.06
C GLU A 323 20.21 -5.91 15.84
#